data_AF-A0A2V1AT40-F1
#
_entry.id   AF-A0A2V1AT40-F1
#
_cell.length_a   1.000
_cell.length_b   1.000
_cell.length_c   1.000
_cell.angle_alpha   90.00
_cell.angle_beta   90.00
_cell.angle_gamma   90.00
#
_symmetry.space_group_name_H-M   'P 1'
#
loop_
_entity.id
_entity.type
_entity.pdbx_description
1 polymer ?
#
loop_
_entity_poly.entity_id
_entity_poly.type
_entity_poly.pdbx_seq_one_letter_code
_entity_poly.pdbx_strand_id
1 'polypeptide(L)'
;MARKVSKHSRAARRGEIDLEGEAKSLASVPKTENSDVRKSIIRTTIKNENLLAKKMENDAIRKKANKRKTNSLKHKVDRNSKLDGVLATKIQQSIDRAKYVQNARKSGWDQINKGLNVKPVEATKTEEKPKSEEEMAIEEEDAYVEEFFSGSKPAEENEEKAQRKPDQNAFSLLEEAEA
;
A
#
# COMPACT_ATOMS: atom_id res chain seq x y z
N MET A 1 12.66 30.98 -45.23
CA MET A 1 11.63 31.04 -44.18
C MET A 1 11.00 29.66 -44.03
N ALA A 2 11.09 29.03 -42.86
CA ALA A 2 10.53 27.69 -42.65
C ALA A 2 8.98 27.76 -42.63
N ARG A 3 8.32 26.97 -43.48
CA ARG A 3 6.85 26.91 -43.51
C ARG A 3 6.35 26.24 -42.23
N LYS A 4 5.46 26.89 -41.47
CA LYS A 4 4.84 26.32 -40.27
C LYS A 4 3.93 25.15 -40.68
N VAL A 5 4.34 23.92 -40.39
CA VAL A 5 3.52 22.73 -40.64
C VAL A 5 2.70 22.41 -39.39
N SER A 6 1.37 22.33 -39.54
CA SER A 6 0.48 21.89 -38.47
C SER A 6 0.65 20.40 -38.18
N LYS A 7 0.72 20.04 -36.89
CA LYS A 7 0.81 18.66 -36.39
C LYS A 7 -0.33 17.74 -36.89
N HIS A 8 -1.47 18.33 -37.25
CA HIS A 8 -2.65 17.60 -37.72
C HIS A 8 -2.76 17.51 -39.25
N SER A 9 -1.83 18.11 -39.99
CA SER A 9 -1.89 18.11 -41.46
C SER A 9 -1.64 16.71 -42.05
N ARG A 10 -2.21 16.46 -43.23
CA ARG A 10 -2.01 15.21 -43.98
C ARG A 10 -0.54 14.96 -44.29
N ALA A 11 0.20 15.99 -44.70
CA ALA A 11 1.64 15.90 -44.96
C ALA A 11 2.42 15.48 -43.71
N ALA A 12 2.08 16.02 -42.53
CA ALA A 12 2.69 15.60 -41.26
C ALA A 12 2.39 14.15 -40.91
N ARG A 13 1.15 13.70 -41.12
CA ARG A 13 0.75 12.30 -40.86
C ARG A 13 1.41 11.29 -41.83
N ARG A 14 1.75 11.73 -43.04
CA ARG A 14 2.43 10.90 -44.05
C ARG A 14 3.95 11.00 -44.02
N GLY A 15 4.52 11.87 -43.18
CA GLY A 15 5.97 12.11 -43.15
C GLY A 15 6.49 12.80 -44.41
N GLU A 16 5.63 13.41 -45.22
CA GLU A 16 5.95 14.13 -46.47
C GLU A 16 6.39 15.59 -46.20
N ILE A 17 6.86 15.88 -45.00
CA ILE A 17 7.39 17.21 -44.67
C ILE A 17 8.80 17.30 -45.24
N ASP A 18 9.08 18.35 -46.01
CA ASP A 18 10.43 18.68 -46.48
C ASP A 18 11.33 18.98 -45.26
N LEU A 19 11.98 17.95 -44.74
CA LEU A 19 13.01 18.04 -43.71
C LEU A 19 14.31 18.49 -44.37
N GLU A 20 14.36 19.75 -44.76
CA GLU A 20 15.57 20.44 -45.21
C GLU A 20 16.51 20.64 -44.00
N GLY A 21 17.59 19.88 -43.91
CA GLY A 21 18.60 20.04 -42.87
C GLY A 21 19.43 18.77 -42.64
N GLU A 22 18.92 17.85 -41.83
CA GLU A 22 19.69 16.70 -41.34
C GLU A 22 19.21 15.35 -41.92
N ALA A 23 17.90 15.19 -42.13
CA ALA A 23 17.34 13.94 -42.64
C ALA A 23 17.77 13.62 -44.10
N LYS A 24 17.93 14.66 -44.94
CA LYS A 24 18.45 14.51 -46.31
C LYS A 24 19.94 14.11 -46.30
N SER A 25 20.72 14.57 -45.33
CA SER A 25 22.14 14.20 -45.18
C SER A 25 22.35 12.75 -44.76
N LEU A 26 21.41 12.18 -43.99
CA LEU A 26 21.41 10.75 -43.63
C LEU A 26 21.02 9.84 -44.80
N ALA A 27 20.37 10.38 -45.83
CA ALA A 27 20.03 9.64 -47.03
C ALA A 27 21.23 9.43 -47.97
N SER A 28 22.24 10.31 -47.92
CA SER A 28 23.48 10.19 -48.72
C SER A 28 24.54 9.30 -48.09
N VAL A 29 24.35 8.85 -46.83
CA VAL A 29 25.30 7.92 -46.19
C VAL A 29 25.14 6.54 -46.83
N PRO A 30 26.23 5.96 -47.39
CA PRO A 30 26.16 4.62 -47.98
C PRO A 30 25.82 3.60 -46.89
N LYS A 31 24.67 2.94 -47.06
CA LYS A 31 24.27 1.85 -46.16
C LYS A 31 25.11 0.63 -46.49
N THR A 32 25.91 0.21 -45.53
CA THR A 32 26.67 -1.03 -45.60
C THR A 32 25.68 -2.20 -45.56
N GLU A 33 25.54 -2.91 -46.68
CA GLU A 33 24.85 -4.21 -46.84
C GLU A 33 23.34 -4.20 -47.13
N ASN A 34 22.91 -5.33 -47.73
CA ASN A 34 21.57 -5.74 -48.18
C ASN A 34 20.50 -5.72 -47.07
N SER A 35 20.25 -4.54 -46.51
CA SER A 35 19.31 -4.29 -45.42
C SER A 35 17.87 -4.60 -45.84
N ASP A 36 17.57 -4.64 -47.14
CA ASP A 36 16.21 -4.88 -47.63
C ASP A 36 15.78 -6.33 -47.47
N VAL A 37 16.69 -7.29 -47.62
CA VAL A 37 16.45 -8.71 -47.33
C VAL A 37 16.32 -8.93 -45.82
N ARG A 38 17.20 -8.32 -45.01
CA ARG A 38 17.07 -8.38 -43.54
C ARG A 38 15.76 -7.75 -43.08
N LYS A 39 15.36 -6.60 -43.62
CA LYS A 39 14.08 -5.95 -43.32
C LYS A 39 12.89 -6.77 -43.81
N SER A 40 12.97 -7.45 -44.95
CA SER A 40 11.87 -8.32 -45.41
C SER A 40 11.70 -9.50 -44.47
N ILE A 41 12.80 -10.14 -44.04
CA ILE A 41 12.79 -11.23 -43.07
C ILE A 41 12.22 -10.73 -41.73
N ILE A 42 12.71 -9.60 -41.21
CA ILE A 42 12.21 -9.03 -39.93
C ILE A 42 10.71 -8.68 -40.03
N ARG A 43 10.25 -8.14 -41.17
CA ARG A 43 8.83 -7.84 -41.35
C ARG A 43 7.97 -9.10 -41.45
N THR A 44 8.45 -10.18 -42.06
CA THR A 44 7.70 -11.43 -42.15
C THR A 44 7.69 -12.17 -40.81
N THR A 45 8.80 -12.19 -40.07
CA THR A 45 8.84 -12.78 -38.71
C THR A 45 7.88 -12.06 -37.77
N ILE A 46 7.92 -10.73 -37.71
CA ILE A 46 7.01 -9.95 -36.87
C ILE A 46 5.54 -10.20 -37.23
N LYS A 47 5.20 -10.28 -38.54
CA LYS A 47 3.83 -10.58 -38.97
C LYS A 47 3.39 -11.97 -38.55
N ASN A 48 4.27 -12.96 -38.70
CA ASN A 48 3.98 -14.35 -38.37
C ASN A 48 3.85 -14.55 -36.85
N GLU A 49 4.72 -13.94 -36.05
CA GLU A 49 4.66 -13.96 -34.58
C GLU A 49 3.38 -13.29 -34.07
N ASN A 50 3.04 -12.10 -34.59
CA ASN A 50 1.80 -11.41 -34.24
C ASN A 50 0.56 -12.22 -34.63
N LEU A 51 0.59 -12.89 -35.78
CA LEU A 51 -0.49 -13.78 -36.20
C LEU A 51 -0.62 -14.98 -35.28
N LEU A 52 0.52 -15.57 -34.87
CA LEU A 52 0.54 -16.69 -33.93
C LEU A 52 0.01 -16.28 -32.56
N ALA A 53 0.45 -15.15 -32.02
CA ALA A 53 -0.06 -14.60 -30.76
C ALA A 53 -1.58 -14.41 -30.81
N LYS A 54 -2.10 -13.80 -31.88
CA LYS A 54 -3.55 -13.62 -32.08
C LYS A 54 -4.29 -14.94 -32.23
N LYS A 55 -3.69 -15.95 -32.88
CA LYS A 55 -4.30 -17.29 -32.98
C LYS A 55 -4.36 -17.98 -31.62
N MET A 56 -3.29 -17.92 -30.84
CA MET A 56 -3.25 -18.48 -29.49
C MET A 56 -4.25 -17.81 -28.55
N GLU A 57 -4.37 -16.48 -28.62
CA GLU A 57 -5.37 -15.71 -27.87
C GLU A 57 -6.80 -16.10 -28.29
N ASN A 58 -7.08 -16.12 -29.59
CA ASN A 58 -8.39 -16.51 -30.11
C ASN A 58 -8.74 -17.97 -29.76
N ASP A 59 -7.78 -18.88 -29.77
CA ASP A 59 -7.99 -20.26 -29.34
C ASP A 59 -8.25 -20.35 -27.83
N ALA A 60 -7.55 -19.57 -27.01
CA ALA A 60 -7.83 -19.48 -25.57
C ALA A 60 -9.23 -18.93 -25.30
N ILE A 61 -9.65 -17.90 -26.03
CA ILE A 61 -11.00 -17.32 -25.94
C ILE A 61 -12.04 -18.33 -26.41
N ARG A 62 -11.84 -18.98 -27.56
CA ARG A 62 -12.75 -20.02 -28.10
C ARG A 62 -12.90 -21.20 -27.14
N LYS A 63 -11.80 -21.68 -26.54
CA LYS A 63 -11.82 -22.74 -25.52
C LYS A 63 -12.58 -22.31 -24.26
N LYS A 64 -12.46 -21.04 -23.85
CA LYS A 64 -13.21 -20.48 -22.70
C LYS A 64 -14.69 -20.22 -23.02
N ALA A 65 -15.00 -19.77 -24.23
CA ALA A 65 -16.35 -19.43 -24.69
C ALA A 65 -17.21 -20.68 -24.97
N ASN A 66 -16.61 -21.74 -25.53
CA ASN A 66 -17.33 -22.99 -25.85
C ASN A 66 -17.51 -23.91 -24.64
N LYS A 67 -16.92 -23.60 -23.48
CA LYS A 67 -17.23 -24.32 -22.26
C LYS A 67 -18.58 -23.83 -21.75
N ARG A 68 -19.66 -24.39 -22.32
CA ARG A 68 -21.02 -24.28 -21.78
C ARG A 68 -20.91 -24.57 -20.29
N LYS A 69 -20.96 -23.52 -19.46
CA LYS A 69 -20.92 -23.68 -18.01
C LYS A 69 -22.11 -24.58 -17.69
N THR A 70 -21.84 -25.80 -17.23
CA THR A 70 -22.88 -26.68 -16.71
C THR A 70 -23.63 -25.92 -15.61
N ASN A 71 -24.90 -26.23 -15.40
CA ASN A 71 -25.73 -25.49 -14.44
C ASN A 71 -25.05 -25.40 -13.04
N SER A 72 -24.38 -26.48 -12.64
CA SER A 72 -23.58 -26.54 -11.39
C SER A 72 -22.38 -25.58 -11.37
N LEU A 73 -21.67 -25.39 -12.49
CA LEU A 73 -20.53 -24.48 -12.57
C LEU A 73 -20.99 -23.01 -12.59
N LYS A 74 -22.16 -22.71 -13.16
CA LYS A 74 -22.76 -21.37 -13.10
C LYS A 74 -23.05 -20.97 -11.65
N HIS A 75 -23.76 -21.81 -10.91
CA HIS A 75 -24.08 -21.54 -9.51
C HIS A 75 -22.85 -21.44 -8.59
N LYS A 76 -21.76 -22.15 -8.89
CA LYS A 76 -20.49 -22.01 -8.15
C LYS A 76 -19.82 -20.66 -8.44
N VAL A 77 -19.74 -20.26 -9.71
CA VAL A 77 -19.16 -18.96 -10.09
C VAL A 77 -19.98 -17.79 -9.54
N ASP A 78 -21.32 -17.86 -9.62
CA ASP A 78 -22.20 -16.79 -9.14
C ASP A 78 -22.19 -16.66 -7.61
N ARG A 79 -22.01 -17.77 -6.88
CA ARG A 79 -21.78 -17.72 -5.43
C ARG A 79 -20.43 -17.11 -5.10
N ASN A 80 -19.37 -17.53 -5.79
CA ASN A 80 -18.04 -16.98 -5.57
C ASN A 80 -18.02 -15.47 -5.86
N SER A 81 -18.62 -15.00 -6.96
CA SER A 81 -18.65 -13.57 -7.27
C SER A 81 -19.41 -12.74 -6.22
N LYS A 82 -20.46 -13.31 -5.61
CA LYS A 82 -21.19 -12.67 -4.51
C LYS A 82 -20.36 -12.64 -3.22
N LEU A 83 -19.65 -13.73 -2.92
CA LEU A 83 -18.76 -13.81 -1.76
C LEU A 83 -17.54 -12.90 -1.91
N ASP A 84 -16.96 -12.79 -3.10
CA ASP A 84 -15.83 -11.92 -3.39
C ASP A 84 -16.16 -10.45 -3.07
N GLY A 85 -17.38 -9.98 -3.39
CA GLY A 85 -17.83 -8.65 -3.00
C GLY A 85 -17.95 -8.45 -1.48
N VAL A 86 -18.42 -9.46 -0.75
CA VAL A 86 -18.54 -9.40 0.72
C VAL A 86 -17.19 -9.53 1.42
N LEU A 87 -16.29 -10.37 0.92
CA LEU A 87 -14.94 -10.52 1.46
C LEU A 87 -14.11 -9.27 1.17
N ALA A 88 -14.18 -8.71 -0.04
CA ALA A 88 -13.49 -7.47 -0.38
C ALA A 88 -13.93 -6.31 0.53
N THR A 89 -15.23 -6.18 0.81
CA THR A 89 -15.72 -5.15 1.74
C THR A 89 -15.26 -5.39 3.19
N LYS A 90 -15.23 -6.64 3.67
CA LYS A 90 -14.67 -6.97 4.99
C LYS A 90 -13.17 -6.69 5.10
N ILE A 91 -12.41 -6.99 4.05
CA ILE A 91 -10.97 -6.67 3.97
C ILE A 91 -10.77 -5.15 3.97
N GLN A 92 -11.56 -4.41 3.21
CA GLN A 92 -11.48 -2.96 3.19
C GLN A 92 -11.81 -2.35 4.58
N GLN A 93 -12.89 -2.82 5.22
CA GLN A 93 -13.26 -2.41 6.57
C GLN A 93 -12.23 -2.78 7.63
N SER A 94 -11.50 -3.89 7.49
CA SER A 94 -10.42 -4.25 8.43
C SER A 94 -9.20 -3.35 8.23
N ILE A 95 -8.82 -3.06 6.99
CA ILE A 95 -7.74 -2.12 6.65
C ILE A 95 -8.06 -0.71 7.17
N ASP A 96 -9.28 -0.23 6.95
CA ASP A 96 -9.68 1.12 7.35
C ASP A 96 -9.75 1.27 8.88
N ARG A 97 -10.22 0.24 9.60
CA ARG A 97 -10.14 0.21 11.07
C ARG A 97 -8.71 0.21 11.57
N ALA A 98 -7.82 -0.58 10.97
CA ALA A 98 -6.41 -0.60 11.34
C ALA A 98 -5.75 0.77 11.12
N LYS A 99 -5.98 1.40 9.97
CA LYS A 99 -5.50 2.76 9.66
C LYS A 99 -6.05 3.80 10.63
N TYR A 100 -7.35 3.72 10.97
CA TYR A 100 -7.98 4.62 11.93
C TYR A 100 -7.31 4.52 13.30
N VAL A 101 -7.10 3.31 13.82
CA VAL A 101 -6.44 3.10 15.12
C VAL A 101 -4.99 3.59 15.09
N GLN A 102 -4.24 3.31 14.02
CA GLN A 102 -2.87 3.80 13.86
C GLN A 102 -2.82 5.33 13.82
N ASN A 103 -3.69 5.97 13.05
CA ASN A 103 -3.76 7.42 12.96
C ASN A 103 -4.20 8.07 14.28
N ALA A 104 -5.22 7.52 14.95
CA ALA A 104 -5.70 8.01 16.23
C ALA A 104 -4.60 7.91 17.31
N ARG A 105 -3.90 6.77 17.37
CA ARG A 105 -2.75 6.59 18.28
C ARG A 105 -1.63 7.57 17.93
N LYS A 106 -1.20 7.63 16.66
CA LYS A 106 -0.12 8.52 16.22
C LYS A 106 -0.45 10.00 16.49
N SER A 107 -1.69 10.42 16.23
CA SER A 107 -2.15 11.77 16.54
C SER A 107 -2.14 12.06 18.03
N GLY A 108 -2.48 11.08 18.88
CA GLY A 108 -2.36 11.21 20.33
C GLY A 108 -0.90 11.36 20.78
N TRP A 109 0.01 10.57 20.20
CA TRP A 109 1.46 10.72 20.43
C TRP A 109 1.98 12.08 19.98
N ASP A 110 1.56 12.57 18.81
CA ASP A 110 1.95 13.88 18.30
C ASP A 110 1.40 15.02 19.16
N GLN A 111 0.21 14.87 19.74
CA GLN A 111 -0.36 15.83 20.70
C GLN A 111 0.39 15.82 22.03
N ILE A 112 0.71 14.65 22.57
CA ILE A 112 1.52 14.51 23.79
C ILE A 112 2.90 15.13 23.58
N ASN A 113 3.56 14.85 22.46
CA ASN A 113 4.87 15.42 22.13
C ASN A 113 4.84 16.94 21.97
N LYS A 114 3.73 17.51 21.45
CA LYS A 114 3.54 18.97 21.38
C LYS A 114 3.25 19.59 22.75
N GLY A 115 2.54 18.88 23.62
CA GLY A 115 2.22 19.31 24.98
C GLY A 115 3.40 19.19 25.95
N LEU A 116 4.34 18.29 25.67
CA LEU A 116 5.62 18.23 26.36
C LEU A 116 6.48 19.42 25.93
N ASN A 117 6.33 20.52 26.68
CA ASN A 117 7.27 21.65 26.60
C ASN A 117 8.59 21.19 27.24
N VAL A 118 9.38 20.44 26.48
CA VAL A 118 10.74 20.03 26.87
C VAL A 118 11.57 21.30 26.95
N LYS A 119 11.52 21.97 28.10
CA LYS A 119 12.55 22.93 28.46
C LYS A 119 13.86 22.14 28.42
N PRO A 120 14.85 22.54 27.61
CA PRO A 120 16.15 21.89 27.65
C PRO A 120 16.65 21.96 29.09
N VAL A 121 17.21 20.85 29.59
CA VAL A 121 17.74 20.71 30.96
C VAL A 121 18.84 21.75 31.28
N GLU A 122 19.27 22.54 30.29
CA GLU A 122 20.13 23.70 30.46
C GLU A 122 19.43 24.94 31.05
N ALA A 123 18.09 24.96 31.12
CA ALA A 123 17.31 26.06 31.69
C ALA A 123 16.93 25.89 33.18
N THR A 124 17.32 24.78 33.83
CA THR A 124 17.08 24.53 35.26
C THR A 124 18.30 24.82 36.15
N LYS A 125 19.31 25.53 35.63
CA LYS A 125 20.40 26.10 36.43
C LYS A 125 20.32 27.63 36.46
N THR A 126 19.23 28.15 36.99
CA THR A 126 19.21 29.53 37.50
C THR A 126 18.02 29.75 38.43
N GLU A 127 18.38 30.03 39.68
CA GLU A 127 17.61 30.73 40.72
C GLU A 127 16.64 29.89 41.58
N GLU A 128 17.18 29.37 42.68
CA GLU A 128 16.45 29.13 43.92
C GLU A 128 15.82 30.47 44.38
N LYS A 129 14.52 30.64 44.12
CA LYS A 129 13.72 31.62 44.84
C LYS A 129 13.28 30.99 46.17
N PRO A 130 13.28 31.72 47.29
CA PRO A 130 12.74 31.20 48.54
C PRO A 130 11.25 30.87 48.33
N LYS A 131 10.87 29.62 48.59
CA LYS A 131 9.46 29.16 48.57
C LYS A 131 8.64 30.04 49.51
N SER A 132 7.44 30.42 49.11
CA SER A 132 6.54 31.18 50.00
C SER A 132 5.95 30.24 51.06
N GLU A 133 5.55 30.80 52.21
CA GLU A 133 5.04 30.06 53.38
C GLU A 133 3.81 29.17 53.03
N GLU A 134 3.01 29.59 52.04
CA GLU A 134 1.84 28.85 51.56
C GLU A 134 2.22 27.60 50.76
N GLU A 135 3.33 27.62 50.00
CA GLU A 135 3.78 26.47 49.21
C GLU A 135 4.41 25.38 50.10
N MET A 136 5.00 25.77 51.23
CA MET A 136 5.52 24.82 52.22
C MET A 136 4.39 24.14 53.00
N ALA A 137 3.32 24.86 53.34
CA ALA A 137 2.16 24.30 54.01
C ALA A 137 1.44 23.25 53.14
N ILE A 138 1.33 23.48 51.83
CA ILE A 138 0.72 22.51 50.90
C ILE A 138 1.57 21.24 50.78
N GLU A 139 2.91 21.38 50.74
CA GLU A 139 3.83 20.24 50.66
C GLU A 139 3.80 19.38 51.95
N GLU A 140 3.56 20.00 53.11
CA GLU A 140 3.36 19.30 54.38
C GLU A 140 1.99 18.60 54.48
N GLU A 141 0.92 19.23 54.00
CA GLU A 141 -0.42 18.60 53.94
C GLU A 141 -0.43 17.40 52.99
N ASP A 142 0.19 17.50 51.82
CA ASP A 142 0.28 16.42 50.84
C ASP A 142 1.08 15.23 51.39
N ALA A 143 2.18 15.49 52.12
CA ALA A 143 2.95 14.45 52.79
C ALA A 143 2.15 13.73 53.89
N TYR A 144 1.33 14.48 54.65
CA TYR A 144 0.46 13.90 55.68
C TYR A 144 -0.66 13.03 55.07
N VAL A 145 -1.23 13.45 53.94
CA VAL A 145 -2.22 12.68 53.18
C VAL A 145 -1.61 11.37 52.66
N GLU A 146 -0.40 11.42 52.12
CA GLU A 146 0.28 10.24 51.59
C GLU A 146 0.57 9.21 52.70
N GLU A 147 1.02 9.67 53.88
CA GLU A 147 1.24 8.82 55.05
C GLU A 147 -0.07 8.21 55.57
N PHE A 148 -1.15 8.99 55.62
CA PHE A 148 -2.48 8.56 56.07
C PHE A 148 -3.10 7.47 55.18
N PHE A 149 -2.95 7.58 53.85
CA PHE A 149 -3.47 6.59 52.90
C PHE A 149 -2.52 5.41 52.65
N SER A 150 -1.25 5.49 53.03
CA SER A 150 -0.29 4.38 52.90
C SER A 150 -0.66 3.16 53.75
N GLY A 151 -1.31 3.36 54.91
CA GLY A 151 -1.72 2.31 55.84
C GLY A 151 -3.05 1.62 55.53
N SER A 152 -3.79 2.06 54.51
CA SER A 152 -5.15 1.59 54.20
C SER A 152 -5.29 0.90 52.83
N LYS A 153 -4.18 0.58 52.15
CA LYS A 153 -4.23 -0.25 50.93
C LYS A 153 -4.51 -1.71 51.32
N PRO A 154 -5.67 -2.30 50.94
CA PRO A 154 -5.83 -3.75 51.02
C PRO A 154 -4.80 -4.39 50.09
N ALA A 155 -4.17 -5.46 50.56
CA ALA A 155 -3.19 -6.23 49.80
C ALA A 155 -3.81 -6.76 48.51
N GLU A 156 -3.55 -6.09 47.39
CA GLU A 156 -3.84 -6.61 46.07
C GLU A 156 -2.85 -7.74 45.76
N GLU A 157 -3.44 -8.87 45.39
CA GLU A 157 -2.82 -10.13 44.98
C GLU A 157 -1.60 -9.91 44.08
N ASN A 158 -0.51 -10.60 44.43
CA ASN A 158 0.61 -10.87 43.53
C ASN A 158 0.09 -11.49 42.22
N GLU A 159 -0.08 -10.69 41.18
CA GLU A 159 -0.23 -11.18 39.81
C GLU A 159 1.08 -11.84 39.36
N GLU A 160 1.15 -13.16 39.53
CA GLU A 160 2.16 -13.99 38.89
C GLU A 160 2.10 -13.77 37.37
N LYS A 161 3.21 -13.34 36.80
CA LYS A 161 3.41 -13.17 35.35
C LYS A 161 3.19 -14.50 34.64
N ALA A 162 1.99 -14.71 34.10
CA ALA A 162 1.67 -15.82 33.22
C ALA A 162 2.54 -15.75 31.95
N GLN A 163 3.53 -16.63 31.88
CA GLN A 163 4.34 -16.86 30.68
C GLN A 163 3.42 -17.35 29.55
N ARG A 164 3.23 -16.52 28.52
CA ARG A 164 2.44 -16.88 27.34
C ARG A 164 3.15 -17.99 26.56
N LYS A 165 2.56 -19.18 26.51
CA LYS A 165 2.98 -20.24 25.56
C LYS A 165 2.58 -19.83 24.14
N PRO A 166 3.35 -20.23 23.10
CA PRO A 166 3.08 -19.84 21.73
C PRO A 166 1.73 -20.40 21.24
N ASP A 167 1.07 -19.61 20.39
CA ASP A 167 -0.28 -19.80 19.86
C ASP A 167 -0.56 -21.25 19.44
N GLN A 168 -1.31 -21.98 20.27
CA GLN A 168 -1.86 -23.27 19.89
C GLN A 168 -3.16 -23.05 19.11
N ASN A 169 -3.31 -23.78 18.01
CA ASN A 169 -4.50 -23.72 17.16
C ASN A 169 -5.78 -24.00 17.96
N ALA A 170 -6.70 -23.04 18.00
CA ALA A 170 -7.95 -23.11 18.76
C ALA A 170 -8.88 -24.29 18.41
N PHE A 171 -8.61 -24.98 17.30
CA PHE A 171 -9.39 -26.12 16.82
C PHE A 171 -8.79 -27.48 17.22
N SER A 172 -7.64 -27.53 17.89
CA SER A 172 -7.05 -28.81 18.34
C SER A 172 -7.83 -29.47 19.48
N LEU A 173 -8.76 -28.75 20.11
CA LEU A 173 -9.60 -29.21 21.22
C LEU A 173 -10.97 -29.74 20.76
N LEU A 174 -11.28 -29.66 19.46
CA LEU A 174 -12.50 -30.23 18.93
C LEU A 174 -12.25 -31.69 18.56
N GLU A 175 -12.89 -32.60 19.29
CA GLU A 175 -12.97 -34.01 18.92
C GLU A 175 -13.64 -34.13 17.55
N GLU A 176 -12.99 -34.82 16.62
CA GLU A 176 -13.54 -35.11 15.30
C GLU A 176 -14.78 -36.00 15.49
N ALA A 177 -15.96 -35.42 15.39
CA ALA A 177 -17.20 -36.18 15.31
C ALA A 177 -17.22 -36.91 13.96
N GLU A 178 -16.85 -38.19 13.99
CA GLU A 178 -16.97 -39.14 12.89
C GLU A 178 -18.43 -39.19 12.42
N ALA A 179 -18.66 -39.04 11.12
CA ALA A 179 -19.96 -39.07 10.46
C ALA A 179 -20.12 -40.35 9.63
#